data_AF-A0A7X9A459-F1
#
_entry.id   AF-A0A7X9A459-F1
#
_cell.length_a   1.000
_cell.length_b   1.000
_cell.length_c   1.000
_cell.angle_alpha   90.00
_cell.angle_beta   90.00
_cell.angle_gamma   90.00
#
_symmetry.space_group_name_H-M   'P 1'
#
loop_
_entity.id
_entity.type
_entity.pdbx_description
1 polymer ?
#
loop_
_entity_poly.entity_id
_entity_poly.type
_entity_poly.pdbx_seq_one_letter_code
_entity_poly.pdbx_strand_id
1 'polypeptide(L)'
;MDISKEIIENIANPSELERMYRKAPEAFKKAFLRAWEENPDSPVLAVWQARLNFKELEEGEKTSLFQKNFLSMGILAILAGLSTRIILHFVEQQAIAPINLVLGIAPFMAAYFAYNNTLKKNVLYTLIGLFLISGVYINLLPLEQKDSIILAYLHLPIFLWVLVGLAFTGNEYSLGSARLAYLKFNGEFAILYASMAISGMLLTALTMQLFTFVGMDISEFYFKNVVLFGAASLAIVASYLVSINLKLAKNIAPYIAKIFSPLVLITLVVYLVTVIWVGKNPFIDRNFLIVFNGILLSVLAVTIFSITESGKEEKKSISDYINFALIVLALIIDSVALSAIVFRLSSYGITPNRLAVSGVNILIWINLIWIMISYLGYLRNKNDPRAIQDAVTKYLPVYGLWAAFVTFTFPLVF
;
A
#
# COMPACT_ATOMS: atom_id res chain seq x y z
N MET A 1 -54.93 -7.58 10.73
CA MET A 1 -55.12 -6.71 9.55
C MET A 1 -54.46 -7.39 8.37
N ASP A 2 -55.18 -7.48 7.26
CA ASP A 2 -54.68 -8.14 6.05
C ASP A 2 -53.78 -7.16 5.31
N ILE A 3 -52.47 -7.36 5.41
CA ILE A 3 -51.45 -6.44 4.87
C ILE A 3 -51.62 -6.27 3.36
N SER A 4 -52.20 -7.25 2.65
CA SER A 4 -52.51 -7.12 1.21
C SER A 4 -53.54 -6.02 0.94
N LYS A 5 -54.57 -5.89 1.79
CA LYS A 5 -55.59 -4.84 1.66
C LYS A 5 -55.01 -3.45 1.90
N GLU A 6 -54.12 -3.31 2.89
CA GLU A 6 -53.41 -2.05 3.13
C GLU A 6 -52.49 -1.67 1.97
N ILE A 7 -51.85 -2.66 1.31
CA ILE A 7 -51.06 -2.42 0.09
C ILE A 7 -51.96 -1.88 -1.02
N ILE A 8 -53.14 -2.47 -1.23
CA ILE A 8 -54.09 -2.05 -2.26
C ILE A 8 -54.63 -0.64 -1.98
N GLU A 9 -55.03 -0.36 -0.73
CA GLU A 9 -55.52 0.96 -0.30
C GLU A 9 -54.47 2.07 -0.48
N ASN A 10 -53.19 1.73 -0.40
CA ASN A 10 -52.08 2.68 -0.55
C ASN A 10 -51.38 2.62 -1.92
N ILE A 11 -51.97 2.00 -2.95
CA ILE A 11 -51.39 1.95 -4.32
C ILE A 11 -51.03 3.35 -4.84
N ALA A 12 -51.84 4.36 -4.53
CA ALA A 12 -51.61 5.74 -4.96
C ALA A 12 -50.62 6.52 -4.06
N ASN A 13 -50.10 5.91 -2.99
CA ASN A 13 -49.21 6.56 -2.02
C ASN A 13 -47.85 5.83 -1.93
N PRO A 14 -46.89 6.15 -2.82
CA PRO A 14 -45.59 5.49 -2.87
C PRO A 14 -44.78 5.56 -1.57
N SER A 15 -44.91 6.67 -0.84
CA SER A 15 -44.20 6.90 0.43
C SER A 15 -44.64 5.91 1.51
N GLU A 16 -45.93 5.59 1.55
CA GLU A 16 -46.50 4.65 2.50
C GLU A 16 -46.14 3.20 2.16
N LEU A 17 -46.16 2.83 0.88
CA LEU A 17 -45.68 1.52 0.43
C LEU A 17 -44.21 1.29 0.79
N GLU A 18 -43.35 2.30 0.61
CA GLU A 18 -41.94 2.22 1.01
C GLU A 18 -41.79 2.11 2.53
N ARG A 19 -42.61 2.85 3.32
CA ARG A 19 -42.62 2.76 4.77
C ARG A 19 -43.01 1.35 5.24
N MET A 20 -44.04 0.76 4.65
CA MET A 20 -44.50 -0.60 4.94
C MET A 20 -43.41 -1.63 4.62
N TYR A 21 -42.77 -1.52 3.44
CA TYR A 21 -41.67 -2.38 3.05
C TYR A 21 -40.48 -2.28 4.02
N ARG A 22 -40.05 -1.07 4.41
CA ARG A 22 -38.92 -0.89 5.34
C ARG A 22 -39.24 -1.38 6.75
N LYS A 23 -40.49 -1.25 7.20
CA LYS A 23 -40.91 -1.68 8.54
C LYS A 23 -40.94 -3.20 8.66
N ALA A 24 -41.40 -3.92 7.64
CA ALA A 24 -41.51 -5.38 7.66
C ALA A 24 -41.31 -5.99 6.26
N PRO A 25 -40.06 -6.14 5.79
CA PRO A 25 -39.75 -6.53 4.41
C PRO A 25 -40.34 -7.88 4.00
N GLU A 26 -40.21 -8.89 4.86
CA GLU A 26 -40.66 -10.26 4.54
C GLU A 26 -42.19 -10.41 4.59
N ALA A 27 -42.84 -9.71 5.53
CA ALA A 27 -44.30 -9.68 5.60
C ALA A 27 -44.90 -8.94 4.40
N PHE A 28 -44.27 -7.83 3.97
CA PHE A 28 -44.67 -7.08 2.80
C PHE A 28 -44.55 -7.91 1.52
N LYS A 29 -43.41 -8.59 1.28
CA LYS A 29 -43.22 -9.47 0.11
C LYS A 29 -44.28 -10.56 0.02
N LYS A 30 -44.61 -11.19 1.16
CA LYS A 30 -45.61 -12.28 1.21
C LYS A 30 -47.04 -11.78 0.94
N ALA A 31 -47.38 -10.60 1.44
CA ALA A 31 -48.68 -9.97 1.22
C ALA A 31 -48.81 -9.35 -0.19
N PHE A 32 -47.68 -8.87 -0.74
CA PHE A 32 -47.59 -8.26 -2.06
C PHE A 32 -48.00 -9.22 -3.18
N LEU A 33 -47.64 -10.50 -3.09
CA LEU A 33 -48.04 -11.51 -4.07
C LEU A 33 -49.58 -11.57 -4.23
N ARG A 34 -50.32 -11.52 -3.12
CA ARG A 34 -51.79 -11.49 -3.15
C ARG A 34 -52.33 -10.18 -3.70
N ALA A 35 -51.74 -9.05 -3.32
CA ALA A 35 -52.14 -7.74 -3.83
C ALA A 35 -51.90 -7.60 -5.35
N TRP A 36 -50.86 -8.25 -5.87
CA TRP A 36 -50.54 -8.32 -7.30
C TRP A 36 -51.52 -9.20 -8.07
N GLU A 37 -51.88 -10.38 -7.53
CA GLU A 37 -52.88 -11.27 -8.13
C GLU A 37 -54.26 -10.62 -8.21
N GLU A 38 -54.62 -9.80 -7.22
CA GLU A 38 -55.90 -9.08 -7.19
C GLU A 38 -55.93 -7.85 -8.13
N ASN A 39 -54.78 -7.25 -8.46
CA ASN A 39 -54.69 -6.05 -9.30
C ASN A 39 -53.49 -6.07 -10.28
N PRO A 40 -53.48 -6.99 -11.28
CA PRO A 40 -52.34 -7.16 -12.18
C PRO A 40 -52.09 -5.98 -13.13
N ASP A 41 -53.11 -5.16 -13.40
CA ASP A 41 -53.01 -4.02 -14.33
C ASP A 41 -52.44 -2.75 -13.69
N SER A 42 -52.12 -2.78 -12.39
CA SER A 42 -51.61 -1.60 -11.68
C SER A 42 -50.14 -1.30 -12.05
N PRO A 43 -49.83 -0.12 -12.61
CA PRO A 43 -48.45 0.23 -12.97
C PRO A 43 -47.54 0.34 -11.74
N VAL A 44 -48.08 0.73 -10.58
CA VAL A 44 -47.31 0.83 -9.33
C VAL A 44 -46.91 -0.54 -8.82
N LEU A 45 -47.84 -1.50 -8.83
CA LEU A 45 -47.52 -2.86 -8.42
C LEU A 45 -46.59 -3.54 -9.45
N ALA A 46 -46.70 -3.23 -10.74
CA ALA A 46 -45.76 -3.74 -11.75
C ALA A 46 -44.31 -3.29 -11.47
N VAL A 47 -44.11 -2.03 -11.07
CA VAL A 47 -42.80 -1.51 -10.64
C VAL A 47 -42.31 -2.20 -9.37
N TRP A 48 -43.18 -2.44 -8.40
CA TRP A 48 -42.81 -3.19 -7.19
C TRP A 48 -42.48 -4.66 -7.47
N GLN A 49 -43.22 -5.31 -8.37
CA GLN A 49 -42.94 -6.68 -8.80
C GLN A 49 -41.57 -6.76 -9.47
N ALA A 50 -41.26 -5.81 -10.35
CA ALA A 50 -39.93 -5.69 -10.95
C ALA A 50 -38.87 -5.46 -9.87
N ARG A 51 -39.08 -4.56 -8.90
CA ARG A 51 -38.13 -4.26 -7.81
C ARG A 51 -37.89 -5.42 -6.86
N LEU A 52 -38.94 -6.14 -6.45
CA LEU A 52 -38.87 -7.21 -5.46
C LEU A 52 -38.31 -8.50 -6.05
N ASN A 53 -38.58 -8.76 -7.33
CA ASN A 53 -38.08 -9.93 -8.06
C ASN A 53 -36.91 -9.60 -8.99
N PHE A 54 -36.33 -8.41 -8.86
CA PHE A 54 -35.11 -8.05 -9.56
C PHE A 54 -33.98 -8.94 -9.05
N LYS A 55 -33.71 -10.03 -9.76
CA LYS A 55 -32.42 -10.70 -9.69
C LYS A 55 -31.49 -9.92 -10.61
N GLU A 56 -30.60 -9.15 -10.01
CA GLU A 56 -29.56 -8.43 -10.73
C GLU A 56 -28.83 -9.46 -11.61
N LEU A 57 -28.94 -9.34 -12.95
CA LEU A 57 -28.24 -10.22 -13.91
C LEU A 57 -26.72 -10.26 -13.64
N GLU A 58 -26.21 -9.29 -12.89
CA GLU A 58 -24.81 -9.17 -12.47
C GLU A 58 -24.42 -10.12 -11.32
N GLU A 59 -25.34 -10.66 -10.51
CA GLU A 59 -24.96 -11.53 -9.38
C GLU A 59 -24.32 -12.84 -9.83
N GLY A 60 -24.79 -13.44 -10.94
CA GLY A 60 -24.24 -14.69 -11.47
C GLY A 60 -22.82 -14.53 -12.06
N GLU A 61 -22.57 -13.40 -12.73
CA GLU A 61 -21.27 -13.13 -13.35
C GLU A 61 -20.25 -12.60 -12.33
N LYS A 62 -20.68 -11.72 -11.41
CA LYS A 62 -19.86 -11.25 -10.28
C LYS A 62 -19.47 -12.42 -9.38
N THR A 63 -20.39 -13.30 -8.99
CA THR A 63 -20.06 -14.45 -8.13
C THR A 63 -19.06 -15.40 -8.78
N SER A 64 -19.16 -15.66 -10.09
CA SER A 64 -18.19 -16.46 -10.85
C SER A 64 -16.80 -15.80 -10.88
N LEU A 65 -16.72 -14.48 -11.11
CA LEU A 65 -15.45 -13.74 -11.10
C LEU A 65 -14.83 -13.68 -9.70
N PHE A 66 -15.64 -13.47 -8.66
CA PHE A 66 -15.17 -13.52 -7.27
C PHE A 66 -14.60 -14.90 -6.92
N GLN A 67 -15.23 -15.99 -7.35
CA GLN A 67 -14.71 -17.34 -7.15
C GLN A 67 -13.39 -17.58 -7.90
N LYS A 68 -13.27 -17.13 -9.16
CA LYS A 68 -12.03 -17.23 -9.94
C LYS A 68 -10.89 -16.41 -9.33
N ASN A 69 -11.18 -15.19 -8.86
CA ASN A 69 -10.19 -14.31 -8.25
C ASN A 69 -9.76 -14.82 -6.86
N PHE A 70 -10.68 -15.42 -6.11
CA PHE A 70 -10.37 -16.08 -4.84
C PHE A 70 -9.50 -17.32 -5.05
N LEU A 71 -9.81 -18.16 -6.06
CA LEU A 71 -9.01 -19.35 -6.37
C LEU A 71 -7.60 -18.98 -6.84
N SER A 72 -7.48 -18.02 -7.76
CA SER A 72 -6.17 -17.54 -8.24
C SER A 72 -5.34 -16.93 -7.12
N MET A 73 -5.96 -16.13 -6.23
CA MET A 73 -5.32 -15.64 -5.02
C MET A 73 -4.83 -16.78 -4.14
N GLY A 74 -5.67 -17.78 -3.86
CA GLY A 74 -5.32 -18.91 -2.99
C GLY A 74 -4.12 -19.70 -3.53
N ILE A 75 -4.09 -19.97 -4.84
CA ILE A 75 -2.98 -20.64 -5.50
C ILE A 75 -1.70 -19.80 -5.38
N LEU A 76 -1.77 -18.50 -5.69
CA LEU A 76 -0.60 -17.61 -5.62
C LEU A 76 -0.09 -17.42 -4.19
N ALA A 77 -0.99 -17.40 -3.20
CA ALA A 77 -0.62 -17.33 -1.78
C ALA A 77 0.16 -18.58 -1.35
N ILE A 78 -0.33 -19.77 -1.72
CA ILE A 78 0.37 -21.03 -1.44
C ILE A 78 1.74 -21.06 -2.13
N LEU A 79 1.80 -20.67 -3.40
CA LEU A 79 3.06 -20.61 -4.14
C LEU A 79 4.04 -19.62 -3.51
N ALA A 80 3.59 -18.44 -3.09
CA ALA A 80 4.43 -17.47 -2.39
C ALA A 80 4.98 -18.05 -1.07
N GLY A 81 4.14 -18.72 -0.28
CA GLY A 81 4.55 -19.40 0.94
C GLY A 81 5.57 -20.51 0.71
N LEU A 82 5.33 -21.37 -0.29
CA LEU A 82 6.25 -22.47 -0.66
C LEU A 82 7.58 -21.94 -1.19
N SER A 83 7.55 -20.97 -2.11
CA SER A 83 8.76 -20.36 -2.67
C SER A 83 9.59 -19.68 -1.59
N THR A 84 8.95 -18.94 -0.68
CA THR A 84 9.67 -18.29 0.43
C THR A 84 10.29 -19.32 1.37
N ARG A 85 9.62 -20.45 1.63
CA ARG A 85 10.17 -21.55 2.43
C ARG A 85 11.39 -22.21 1.76
N ILE A 86 11.31 -22.47 0.46
CA ILE A 86 12.42 -23.02 -0.33
C ILE A 86 13.61 -22.06 -0.31
N ILE A 87 13.37 -20.77 -0.55
CA ILE A 87 14.41 -19.74 -0.49
C ILE A 87 15.06 -19.72 0.90
N LEU A 88 14.28 -19.75 1.98
CA LEU A 88 14.82 -19.79 3.35
C LEU A 88 15.77 -20.98 3.55
N HIS A 89 15.46 -22.16 2.99
CA HIS A 89 16.34 -23.32 3.09
C HIS A 89 17.73 -23.06 2.48
N PHE A 90 17.79 -22.42 1.31
CA PHE A 90 19.06 -22.02 0.69
C PHE A 90 19.76 -20.88 1.44
N VAL A 91 19.00 -19.98 2.07
CA VAL A 91 19.54 -18.92 2.93
C VAL A 91 20.21 -19.52 4.18
N GLU A 92 19.57 -20.50 4.83
CA GLU A 92 20.12 -21.19 6.01
C GLU A 92 21.41 -21.96 5.69
N GLN A 93 21.53 -22.47 4.45
CA GLN A 93 22.76 -23.09 3.95
C GLN A 93 23.84 -22.08 3.54
N GLN A 94 23.58 -20.77 3.68
CA GLN A 94 24.45 -19.70 3.20
C GLN A 94 24.77 -19.81 1.70
N ALA A 95 23.87 -20.42 0.92
CA ALA A 95 24.01 -20.53 -0.53
C ALA A 95 23.55 -19.26 -1.24
N ILE A 96 22.58 -18.55 -0.66
CA ILE A 96 22.00 -17.31 -1.20
C ILE A 96 21.77 -16.28 -0.10
N ALA A 97 21.72 -15.01 -0.49
CA ALA A 97 21.53 -13.91 0.45
C ALA A 97 20.09 -13.90 1.02
N PRO A 98 19.89 -13.54 2.32
CA PRO A 98 18.56 -13.45 2.94
C PRO A 98 17.57 -12.53 2.20
N ILE A 99 18.07 -11.52 1.48
CA ILE A 99 17.23 -10.60 0.72
C ILE A 99 16.42 -11.29 -0.39
N ASN A 100 16.84 -12.47 -0.85
CA ASN A 100 16.08 -13.28 -1.80
C ASN A 100 14.67 -13.62 -1.32
N LEU A 101 14.38 -13.58 -0.01
CA LEU A 101 13.04 -13.81 0.52
C LEU A 101 11.99 -12.87 -0.09
N VAL A 102 12.38 -11.64 -0.48
CA VAL A 102 11.48 -10.69 -1.16
C VAL A 102 11.03 -11.21 -2.54
N LEU A 103 11.89 -11.97 -3.22
CA LEU A 103 11.55 -12.64 -4.49
C LEU A 103 10.59 -13.82 -4.28
N GLY A 104 10.41 -14.30 -3.06
CA GLY A 104 9.36 -15.26 -2.70
C GLY A 104 7.96 -14.65 -2.64
N ILE A 105 7.83 -13.32 -2.67
CA ILE A 105 6.55 -12.61 -2.50
C ILE A 105 6.25 -11.70 -3.71
N ALA A 106 7.19 -10.83 -4.07
CA ALA A 106 6.95 -9.77 -5.05
C ALA A 106 6.50 -10.28 -6.44
N PRO A 107 7.09 -11.35 -7.02
CA PRO A 107 6.65 -11.89 -8.31
C PRO A 107 5.21 -12.44 -8.26
N PHE A 108 4.80 -13.06 -7.16
CA PHE A 108 3.44 -13.61 -7.02
C PHE A 108 2.40 -12.51 -6.83
N MET A 109 2.76 -11.46 -6.10
CA MET A 109 1.91 -10.26 -5.98
C MET A 109 1.77 -9.55 -7.33
N ALA A 110 2.86 -9.43 -8.09
CA ALA A 110 2.82 -8.91 -9.45
C ALA A 110 2.00 -9.81 -10.39
N ALA A 111 2.13 -11.14 -10.28
CA ALA A 111 1.35 -12.09 -11.08
C ALA A 111 -0.15 -12.00 -10.79
N TYR A 112 -0.54 -11.82 -9.52
CA TYR A 112 -1.93 -11.58 -9.13
C TYR A 112 -2.50 -10.34 -9.83
N PHE A 113 -1.77 -9.21 -9.81
CA PHE A 113 -2.21 -8.01 -10.51
C PHE A 113 -2.18 -8.17 -12.03
N ALA A 114 -1.15 -8.81 -12.58
CA ALA A 114 -1.04 -9.05 -14.00
C ALA A 114 -2.16 -9.96 -14.55
N TYR A 115 -2.68 -10.87 -13.73
CA TYR A 115 -3.81 -11.73 -14.07
C TYR A 115 -5.14 -10.96 -14.08
N ASN A 116 -5.33 -10.05 -13.13
CA ASN A 116 -6.57 -9.29 -12.99
C ASN A 116 -6.61 -8.02 -13.85
N ASN A 117 -5.46 -7.50 -14.26
CA ASN A 117 -5.33 -6.33 -15.09
C ASN A 117 -5.07 -6.72 -16.56
N THR A 118 -5.61 -5.96 -17.50
CA THR A 118 -5.39 -6.19 -18.94
C THR A 118 -3.99 -5.72 -19.36
N LEU A 119 -2.93 -6.50 -19.11
CA LEU A 119 -1.58 -6.11 -19.53
C LEU A 119 -1.34 -6.36 -21.02
N LYS A 120 -0.74 -5.38 -21.71
CA LYS A 120 -0.11 -5.60 -23.01
C LYS A 120 1.01 -6.62 -22.87
N LYS A 121 1.15 -7.50 -23.88
CA LYS A 121 2.21 -8.53 -23.93
C LYS A 121 3.60 -7.95 -23.68
N ASN A 122 3.91 -6.78 -24.24
CA ASN A 122 5.21 -6.12 -24.05
C ASN A 122 5.49 -5.80 -22.58
N VAL A 123 4.52 -5.24 -21.86
CA VAL A 123 4.67 -4.91 -20.42
C VAL A 123 4.84 -6.18 -19.59
N LEU A 124 4.10 -7.24 -19.93
CA LEU A 124 4.23 -8.54 -19.27
C LEU A 124 5.63 -9.14 -19.47
N TYR A 125 6.16 -9.16 -20.70
CA TYR A 125 7.51 -9.66 -20.97
C TYR A 125 8.59 -8.80 -20.30
N THR A 126 8.40 -7.47 -20.23
CA THR A 126 9.31 -6.58 -19.49
C THR A 126 9.29 -6.89 -17.99
N LEU A 127 8.12 -7.11 -17.38
CA LEU A 127 8.01 -7.49 -15.98
C LEU A 127 8.73 -8.81 -15.69
N ILE A 128 8.45 -9.85 -16.48
CA ILE A 128 9.10 -11.16 -16.34
C ILE A 128 10.62 -11.02 -16.48
N GLY A 129 11.09 -10.29 -17.50
CA GLY A 129 12.51 -10.04 -17.71
C GLY A 129 13.17 -9.33 -16.53
N LEU A 130 12.56 -8.28 -15.98
CA LEU A 130 13.12 -7.51 -14.86
C LEU A 130 13.15 -8.32 -13.55
N PHE A 131 12.13 -9.13 -13.26
CA PHE A 131 12.17 -10.04 -12.12
C PHE A 131 13.25 -11.11 -12.26
N LEU A 132 13.40 -11.71 -13.45
CA LEU A 132 14.45 -12.68 -13.74
C LEU A 132 15.84 -12.06 -13.63
N ILE A 133 16.06 -10.89 -14.23
CA ILE A 133 17.33 -10.16 -14.14
C ILE A 133 17.66 -9.85 -12.67
N SER A 134 16.69 -9.39 -11.89
CA SER A 134 16.88 -9.10 -10.46
C SER A 134 17.27 -10.35 -9.69
N GLY A 135 16.57 -11.47 -9.92
CA GLY A 135 16.85 -12.75 -9.26
C GLY A 135 18.20 -13.34 -9.65
N VAL A 136 18.56 -13.32 -10.94
CA VAL A 136 19.87 -13.81 -11.38
C VAL A 136 20.98 -12.91 -10.84
N TYR A 137 20.85 -11.60 -11.00
CA TYR A 137 21.88 -10.65 -10.59
C TYR A 137 22.19 -10.71 -9.09
N ILE A 138 21.16 -10.72 -8.23
CA ILE A 138 21.37 -10.73 -6.78
C ILE A 138 22.05 -12.01 -6.28
N ASN A 139 21.86 -13.13 -7.00
CA ASN A 139 22.48 -14.42 -6.69
C ASN A 139 23.87 -14.59 -7.33
N LEU A 140 24.26 -13.72 -8.27
CA LEU A 140 25.64 -13.65 -8.77
C LEU A 140 26.54 -12.79 -7.88
N LEU A 141 25.97 -11.91 -7.05
CA LEU A 141 26.75 -11.12 -6.10
C LEU A 141 27.37 -12.03 -5.03
N PRO A 142 28.64 -11.80 -4.64
CA PRO A 142 29.25 -12.57 -3.57
C PRO A 142 28.54 -12.28 -2.25
N LEU A 143 28.49 -13.26 -1.36
CA LEU A 143 27.88 -13.14 -0.02
C LEU A 143 28.78 -12.37 0.98
N GLU A 144 29.54 -11.40 0.47
CA GLU A 144 30.45 -10.57 1.25
C GLU A 144 29.73 -9.36 1.84
N GLN A 145 30.15 -8.95 3.03
CA GLN A 145 29.65 -7.75 3.71
C GLN A 145 30.33 -6.48 3.18
N LYS A 146 30.27 -6.26 1.86
CA LYS A 146 30.73 -5.01 1.23
C LYS A 146 29.61 -3.96 1.25
N ASP A 147 29.98 -2.71 1.51
CA ASP A 147 29.02 -1.59 1.56
C ASP A 147 28.19 -1.46 0.28
N SER A 148 28.77 -1.70 -0.90
CA SER A 148 28.07 -1.65 -2.20
C SER A 148 27.03 -2.76 -2.35
N ILE A 149 27.31 -3.96 -1.83
CA ILE A 149 26.41 -5.12 -1.85
C ILE A 149 25.25 -4.93 -0.88
N ILE A 150 25.54 -4.49 0.36
CA ILE A 150 24.52 -4.16 1.36
C ILE A 150 23.56 -3.11 0.80
N LEU A 151 24.09 -2.11 0.09
CA LEU A 151 23.29 -1.07 -0.51
C LEU A 151 22.39 -1.59 -1.65
N ALA A 152 22.88 -2.52 -2.47
CA ALA A 152 22.06 -3.20 -3.46
C ALA A 152 20.93 -4.01 -2.80
N TYR A 153 21.22 -4.68 -1.67
CA TYR A 153 20.19 -5.39 -0.89
C TYR A 153 19.14 -4.43 -0.32
N LEU A 154 19.52 -3.23 0.09
CA LEU A 154 18.59 -2.21 0.59
C LEU A 154 17.67 -1.65 -0.52
N HIS A 155 18.19 -1.46 -1.73
CA HIS A 155 17.44 -0.83 -2.83
C HIS A 155 16.61 -1.83 -3.65
N LEU A 156 16.98 -3.11 -3.65
CA LEU A 156 16.24 -4.15 -4.37
C LEU A 156 14.74 -4.20 -3.99
N PRO A 157 14.32 -4.22 -2.71
CA PRO A 157 12.90 -4.21 -2.36
C PRO A 157 12.14 -3.01 -2.92
N ILE A 158 12.76 -1.83 -2.95
CA ILE A 158 12.17 -0.61 -3.51
C ILE A 158 11.97 -0.77 -5.02
N PHE A 159 12.97 -1.34 -5.71
CA PHE A 159 12.87 -1.63 -7.13
C PHE A 159 11.75 -2.65 -7.43
N LEU A 160 11.72 -3.77 -6.72
CA LEU A 160 10.69 -4.80 -6.87
C LEU A 160 9.29 -4.26 -6.55
N TRP A 161 9.17 -3.37 -5.57
CA TRP A 161 7.92 -2.67 -5.26
C TRP A 161 7.42 -1.85 -6.46
N VAL A 162 8.31 -1.11 -7.15
CA VAL A 162 7.91 -0.40 -8.38
C VAL A 162 7.50 -1.35 -9.50
N LEU A 163 8.12 -2.53 -9.64
CA LEU A 163 7.69 -3.56 -10.60
C LEU A 163 6.28 -4.09 -10.27
N VAL A 164 5.97 -4.32 -9.00
CA VAL A 164 4.61 -4.67 -8.58
C VAL A 164 3.64 -3.54 -8.90
N GLY A 165 4.04 -2.28 -8.71
CA GLY A 165 3.24 -1.12 -9.11
C GLY A 165 2.98 -1.03 -10.61
N LEU A 166 3.94 -1.44 -11.44
CA LEU A 166 3.73 -1.54 -12.89
C LEU A 166 2.72 -2.65 -13.24
N ALA A 167 2.77 -3.79 -12.53
CA ALA A 167 1.76 -4.84 -12.67
C ALA A 167 0.37 -4.39 -12.20
N PHE A 168 0.31 -3.61 -11.12
CA PHE A 168 -0.93 -3.04 -10.57
C PHE A 168 -1.56 -1.98 -11.49
N THR A 169 -0.75 -1.12 -12.09
CA THR A 169 -1.24 -0.04 -12.97
C THR A 169 -1.54 -0.53 -14.39
N GLY A 170 -0.99 -1.68 -14.79
CA GLY A 170 -1.25 -2.29 -16.09
C GLY A 170 -0.89 -1.37 -17.25
N ASN A 171 -1.79 -1.23 -18.22
CA ASN A 171 -1.55 -0.37 -19.39
C ASN A 171 -1.64 1.13 -19.10
N GLU A 172 -2.15 1.50 -17.92
CA GLU A 172 -2.39 2.89 -17.51
C GLU A 172 -1.24 3.46 -16.68
N TYR A 173 -0.06 2.81 -16.67
CA TYR A 173 1.10 3.21 -15.87
C TYR A 173 1.57 4.67 -16.10
N SER A 174 1.28 5.25 -17.26
CA SER A 174 1.59 6.65 -17.57
C SER A 174 0.64 7.64 -16.88
N LEU A 175 -0.57 7.22 -16.50
CA LEU A 175 -1.57 8.07 -15.87
C LEU A 175 -1.21 8.33 -14.40
N GLY A 176 -1.35 9.59 -13.96
CA GLY A 176 -1.14 9.98 -12.56
C GLY A 176 -2.17 9.33 -11.63
N SER A 177 -3.42 9.20 -12.08
CA SER A 177 -4.51 8.57 -11.33
C SER A 177 -4.27 7.09 -11.01
N ALA A 178 -3.72 6.32 -11.96
CA ALA A 178 -3.39 4.91 -11.74
C ALA A 178 -2.27 4.76 -10.69
N ARG A 179 -1.24 5.62 -10.77
CA ARG A 179 -0.16 5.67 -9.78
C ARG A 179 -0.65 6.13 -8.41
N LEU A 180 -1.61 7.06 -8.36
CA LEU A 180 -2.26 7.47 -7.12
C LEU A 180 -3.04 6.30 -6.50
N ALA A 181 -3.78 5.55 -7.31
CA ALA A 181 -4.49 4.36 -6.87
C ALA A 181 -3.53 3.30 -6.30
N TYR A 182 -2.35 3.14 -6.89
CA TYR A 182 -1.31 2.26 -6.34
C TYR A 182 -0.80 2.74 -4.98
N LEU A 183 -0.51 4.04 -4.82
CA LEU A 183 -0.08 4.58 -3.52
C LEU A 183 -1.16 4.41 -2.44
N LYS A 184 -2.42 4.64 -2.80
CA LYS A 184 -3.57 4.40 -1.92
C LYS A 184 -3.69 2.92 -1.55
N PHE A 185 -3.57 2.03 -2.54
CA PHE A 185 -3.53 0.58 -2.34
C PHE A 185 -2.46 0.19 -1.32
N ASN A 186 -1.25 0.75 -1.39
CA ASN A 186 -0.17 0.44 -0.45
C ASN A 186 -0.51 0.83 0.99
N GLY A 187 -1.18 1.96 1.19
CA GLY A 187 -1.64 2.39 2.50
C GLY A 187 -2.71 1.46 3.08
N GLU A 188 -3.73 1.13 2.27
CA GLU A 188 -4.78 0.18 2.66
C GLU A 188 -4.21 -1.24 2.91
N PHE A 189 -3.27 -1.67 2.07
CA PHE A 189 -2.53 -2.93 2.19
C PHE A 189 -1.72 -2.99 3.48
N ALA A 190 -0.96 -1.94 3.81
CA ALA A 190 -0.16 -1.90 5.02
C ALA A 190 -1.03 -2.03 6.28
N ILE A 191 -2.17 -1.33 6.33
CA ILE A 191 -3.11 -1.40 7.45
C ILE A 191 -3.69 -2.80 7.58
N LEU A 192 -4.17 -3.39 6.48
CA LEU A 192 -4.80 -4.70 6.51
C LEU A 192 -3.78 -5.81 6.84
N TYR A 193 -2.61 -5.78 6.19
CA TYR A 193 -1.52 -6.72 6.45
C TYR A 193 -1.07 -6.62 7.91
N ALA A 194 -0.85 -5.42 8.44
CA ALA A 194 -0.44 -5.23 9.84
C ALA A 194 -1.51 -5.77 10.81
N SER A 195 -2.80 -5.47 10.58
CA SER A 195 -3.88 -5.99 11.41
C SER A 195 -3.93 -7.52 11.42
N MET A 196 -3.77 -8.15 10.26
CA MET A 196 -3.76 -9.61 10.15
C MET A 196 -2.48 -10.22 10.73
N ALA A 197 -1.33 -9.58 10.54
CA ALA A 197 -0.04 -10.01 11.08
C ALA A 197 -0.02 -9.95 12.60
N ILE A 198 -0.63 -8.93 13.23
CA ILE A 198 -0.80 -8.85 14.68
C ILE A 198 -1.63 -10.04 15.19
N SER A 199 -2.74 -10.36 14.52
CA SER A 199 -3.55 -11.54 14.85
C SER A 199 -2.75 -12.85 14.70
N GLY A 200 -1.94 -12.96 13.64
CA GLY A 200 -1.05 -14.10 13.41
C GLY A 200 0.06 -14.20 14.46
N MET A 201 0.61 -13.08 14.92
CA MET A 201 1.60 -13.02 15.99
C MET A 201 1.01 -13.45 17.34
N LEU A 202 -0.21 -13.01 17.66
CA LEU A 202 -0.93 -13.46 18.84
C LEU A 202 -1.16 -14.98 18.80
N LEU A 203 -1.64 -15.51 17.66
CA LEU A 203 -1.82 -16.95 17.47
C LEU A 203 -0.49 -17.72 17.61
N THR A 204 0.59 -17.18 17.03
CA THR A 204 1.94 -17.75 17.16
C THR A 204 2.36 -17.81 18.61
N ALA A 205 2.27 -16.70 19.35
CA ALA A 205 2.65 -16.63 20.76
C ALA A 205 1.85 -17.63 21.62
N LEU A 206 0.53 -17.72 21.40
CA LEU A 206 -0.33 -18.69 22.09
C LEU A 206 0.06 -20.13 21.77
N THR A 207 0.29 -20.43 20.49
CA THR A 207 0.68 -21.79 20.05
C THR A 207 2.01 -22.19 20.68
N MET A 208 2.99 -21.30 20.61
CA MET A 208 4.30 -21.51 21.23
C MET A 208 4.18 -21.80 22.72
N GLN A 209 3.42 -20.97 23.45
CA GLN A 209 3.23 -21.12 24.90
C GLN A 209 2.54 -22.45 25.26
N LEU A 210 1.52 -22.86 24.49
CA LEU A 210 0.81 -24.12 24.71
C LEU A 210 1.72 -25.33 24.56
N PHE A 211 2.59 -25.34 23.55
CA PHE A 211 3.55 -26.44 23.36
C PHE A 211 4.65 -26.45 24.43
N THR A 212 5.10 -25.26 24.87
CA THR A 212 6.03 -25.14 25.99
C THR A 212 5.45 -25.74 27.28
N PHE A 213 4.16 -25.56 27.55
CA PHE A 213 3.51 -26.18 28.73
C PHE A 213 3.49 -27.72 28.70
N VAL A 214 3.50 -28.31 27.51
CA VAL A 214 3.56 -29.77 27.32
C VAL A 214 5.02 -30.27 27.26
N GLY A 215 6.00 -29.38 27.48
CA GLY A 215 7.42 -29.71 27.47
C GLY A 215 8.04 -29.83 26.07
N MET A 216 7.40 -29.26 25.04
CA MET A 216 7.92 -29.24 23.67
C MET A 216 8.36 -27.83 23.26
N ASP A 217 9.61 -27.68 22.82
CA ASP A 217 10.08 -26.48 22.13
C ASP A 217 9.94 -26.65 20.61
N ILE A 218 8.90 -26.02 20.05
CA ILE A 218 8.63 -26.04 18.61
C ILE A 218 9.06 -24.75 17.91
N SER A 219 9.81 -23.87 18.57
CA SER A 219 10.01 -22.49 18.13
C SER A 219 10.62 -22.41 16.74
N GLU A 220 11.76 -23.07 16.57
CA GLU A 220 12.49 -23.06 15.31
C GLU A 220 11.65 -23.67 14.17
N PHE A 221 11.00 -24.81 14.42
CA PHE A 221 10.11 -25.44 13.43
C PHE A 221 8.95 -24.52 13.05
N TYR A 222 8.28 -23.92 14.03
CA TYR A 222 7.10 -23.11 13.81
C TYR A 222 7.43 -21.80 13.08
N PHE A 223 8.52 -21.13 13.45
CA PHE A 223 8.96 -19.91 12.77
C PHE A 223 9.34 -20.18 11.31
N LYS A 224 10.17 -21.19 11.08
CA LYS A 224 10.70 -21.52 9.76
C LYS A 224 9.62 -22.02 8.80
N ASN A 225 8.64 -22.78 9.29
CA ASN A 225 7.62 -23.41 8.44
C ASN A 225 6.28 -22.67 8.44
N VAL A 226 5.76 -22.26 9.61
CA VAL A 226 4.40 -21.71 9.73
C VAL A 226 4.41 -20.19 9.63
N VAL A 227 5.25 -19.52 10.42
CA VAL A 227 5.28 -18.05 10.47
C VAL A 227 5.74 -17.47 9.14
N LEU A 228 6.85 -17.97 8.59
CA LEU A 228 7.37 -17.46 7.32
C LEU A 228 6.39 -17.72 6.15
N PHE A 229 5.84 -18.94 6.06
CA PHE A 229 4.84 -19.28 5.05
C PHE A 229 3.60 -18.42 5.18
N GLY A 230 3.11 -18.25 6.41
CA GLY A 230 1.96 -17.41 6.74
C GLY A 230 2.21 -15.96 6.36
N ALA A 231 3.35 -15.38 6.71
CA ALA A 231 3.71 -14.00 6.41
C ALA A 231 3.78 -13.72 4.89
N ALA A 232 4.34 -14.64 4.11
CA ALA A 232 4.41 -14.55 2.66
C ALA A 232 3.03 -14.71 2.00
N SER A 233 2.28 -15.74 2.40
CA SER A 233 0.92 -16.00 1.89
C SER A 233 -0.01 -14.83 2.22
N LEU A 234 0.12 -14.27 3.42
CA LEU A 234 -0.69 -13.16 3.91
C LEU A 234 -0.52 -11.90 3.05
N ALA A 235 0.65 -11.67 2.46
CA ALA A 235 0.87 -10.54 1.56
C ALA A 235 -0.01 -10.64 0.30
N ILE A 236 -0.20 -11.86 -0.23
CA ILE A 236 -1.09 -12.08 -1.38
C ILE A 236 -2.56 -11.96 -0.97
N VAL A 237 -2.93 -12.54 0.18
CA VAL A 237 -4.29 -12.45 0.73
C VAL A 237 -4.69 -10.99 1.00
N ALA A 238 -3.83 -10.21 1.67
CA ALA A 238 -4.09 -8.81 1.94
C ALA A 238 -4.20 -8.00 0.65
N SER A 239 -3.37 -8.29 -0.37
CA SER A 239 -3.45 -7.64 -1.68
C SER A 239 -4.80 -7.89 -2.37
N TYR A 240 -5.28 -9.13 -2.33
CA TYR A 240 -6.60 -9.49 -2.87
C TYR A 240 -7.73 -8.77 -2.12
N LEU A 241 -7.70 -8.77 -0.79
CA LEU A 241 -8.76 -8.17 0.02
C LEU A 241 -8.88 -6.66 -0.18
N VAL A 242 -7.75 -5.96 -0.32
CA VAL A 242 -7.75 -4.54 -0.68
C VAL A 242 -8.29 -4.35 -2.10
N SER A 243 -7.91 -5.22 -3.05
CA SER A 243 -8.35 -5.12 -4.45
C SER A 243 -9.87 -5.28 -4.62
N ILE A 244 -10.51 -6.10 -3.79
CA ILE A 244 -11.98 -6.23 -3.76
C ILE A 244 -12.68 -5.14 -2.92
N ASN A 245 -11.97 -4.04 -2.59
CA ASN A 245 -12.47 -2.90 -1.83
C ASN A 245 -12.99 -3.25 -0.43
N LEU A 246 -12.22 -4.01 0.36
CA LEU A 246 -12.59 -4.26 1.75
C LEU A 246 -12.76 -2.95 2.53
N LYS A 247 -13.99 -2.69 3.00
CA LYS A 247 -14.40 -1.42 3.65
C LYS A 247 -13.55 -1.06 4.88
N LEU A 248 -12.96 -2.04 5.56
CA LEU A 248 -12.19 -1.81 6.79
C LEU A 248 -11.00 -0.86 6.57
N ALA A 249 -10.11 -1.20 5.63
CA ALA A 249 -8.91 -0.41 5.38
C ALA A 249 -9.26 0.98 4.84
N LYS A 250 -10.20 1.03 3.89
CA LYS A 250 -10.68 2.26 3.26
C LYS A 250 -11.28 3.28 4.23
N ASN A 251 -11.95 2.79 5.27
CA ASN A 251 -12.55 3.66 6.28
C ASN A 251 -11.54 4.11 7.34
N ILE A 252 -10.50 3.32 7.62
CA ILE A 252 -9.52 3.60 8.68
C ILE A 252 -8.36 4.47 8.17
N ALA A 253 -7.91 4.25 6.92
CA ALA A 253 -6.75 4.91 6.34
C ALA A 253 -6.78 6.45 6.43
N PRO A 254 -7.88 7.15 6.11
CA PRO A 254 -7.95 8.61 6.25
C PRO A 254 -7.81 9.10 7.69
N TYR A 255 -8.34 8.36 8.67
CA TYR A 255 -8.22 8.77 10.08
C TYR A 255 -6.80 8.57 10.59
N ILE A 256 -6.13 7.48 10.19
CA ILE A 256 -4.71 7.27 10.52
C ILE A 256 -3.89 8.44 9.98
N ALA A 257 -4.08 8.84 8.72
CA ALA A 257 -3.39 9.99 8.14
C ALA A 257 -3.62 11.29 8.95
N LYS A 258 -4.88 11.57 9.32
CA LYS A 258 -5.26 12.77 10.09
C LYS A 258 -4.67 12.78 11.52
N ILE A 259 -4.44 11.62 12.13
CA ILE A 259 -3.84 11.51 13.48
C ILE A 259 -2.30 11.56 13.41
N PHE A 260 -1.70 10.79 12.50
CA PHE A 260 -0.24 10.64 12.44
C PHE A 260 0.44 11.91 11.92
N SER A 261 -0.14 12.63 10.96
CA SER A 261 0.47 13.84 10.39
C SER A 261 0.80 14.91 11.45
N PRO A 262 -0.15 15.38 12.30
CA PRO A 262 0.18 16.33 13.35
C PRO A 262 1.12 15.76 14.42
N LEU A 263 1.02 14.46 14.76
CA LEU A 263 1.92 13.84 15.73
C LEU A 263 3.38 13.86 15.26
N VAL A 264 3.59 13.53 13.98
CA VAL A 264 4.91 13.59 13.33
C VAL A 264 5.40 15.02 13.28
N LEU A 265 4.54 15.99 12.94
CA LEU A 265 4.90 17.40 12.94
C LEU A 265 5.41 17.86 14.31
N ILE A 266 4.67 17.57 15.38
CA ILE A 266 5.06 17.91 16.75
C ILE A 266 6.41 17.27 17.10
N THR A 267 6.56 15.98 16.80
CA THR A 267 7.79 15.24 17.10
C THR A 267 9.01 15.86 16.40
N LEU A 268 8.88 16.20 15.11
CA LEU A 268 9.95 16.82 14.35
C LEU A 268 10.29 18.23 14.85
N VAL A 269 9.30 19.03 15.21
CA VAL A 269 9.53 20.37 15.76
C VAL A 269 10.28 20.27 17.08
N VAL A 270 9.83 19.41 17.99
CA VAL A 270 10.50 19.17 19.29
C VAL A 270 11.93 18.66 19.06
N TYR A 271 12.12 17.74 18.12
CA TYR A 271 13.44 17.23 17.79
C TYR A 271 14.36 18.33 17.24
N LEU A 272 13.89 19.16 16.30
CA LEU A 272 14.70 20.24 15.71
C LEU A 272 15.12 21.27 16.77
N VAL A 273 14.18 21.67 17.65
CA VAL A 273 14.47 22.57 18.78
C VAL A 273 15.52 21.96 19.72
N THR A 274 15.39 20.67 20.02
CA THR A 274 16.33 19.94 20.88
C THR A 274 17.72 19.88 20.27
N VAL A 275 17.84 19.60 18.97
CA VAL A 275 19.13 19.56 18.27
C VAL A 275 19.82 20.93 18.31
N ILE A 276 19.07 22.01 18.06
CA ILE A 276 19.59 23.39 18.12
C ILE A 276 20.06 23.71 19.54
N TRP A 277 19.29 23.35 20.57
CA TRP A 277 19.62 23.64 21.96
C TRP A 277 20.84 22.85 22.46
N VAL A 278 20.91 21.55 22.15
CA VAL A 278 22.04 20.70 22.55
C VAL A 278 23.33 21.07 21.80
N GLY A 279 23.23 21.78 20.66
CA GLY A 279 24.39 22.23 19.89
C GLY A 279 25.20 21.08 19.26
N LYS A 280 24.63 19.86 19.20
CA LYS A 280 25.26 18.73 18.54
C LYS A 280 25.34 19.00 17.05
N ASN A 281 26.56 18.92 16.51
CA ASN A 281 26.82 19.24 15.12
C ASN A 281 26.40 18.07 14.19
N PRO A 282 25.38 18.24 13.32
CA PRO A 282 24.92 17.22 12.36
C PRO A 282 26.00 16.70 11.41
N PHE A 283 27.02 17.52 11.15
CA PHE A 283 28.01 17.28 10.12
C PHE A 283 29.03 16.20 10.53
N ILE A 284 29.22 15.96 11.84
CA ILE A 284 30.33 15.14 12.36
C ILE A 284 29.87 13.72 12.74
N ASP A 285 28.65 13.53 13.23
CA ASP A 285 28.20 12.21 13.72
C ASP A 285 27.59 11.35 12.59
N ARG A 286 28.11 10.14 12.37
CA ARG A 286 27.59 9.20 11.35
C ARG A 286 26.20 8.68 11.72
N ASN A 287 25.96 8.41 13.00
CA ASN A 287 24.68 7.88 13.47
C ASN A 287 23.58 8.91 13.28
N PHE A 288 23.92 10.18 13.42
CA PHE A 288 23.02 11.30 13.18
C PHE A 288 22.46 11.29 11.75
N LEU A 289 23.31 11.10 10.73
CA LEU A 289 22.89 11.08 9.32
C LEU A 289 21.97 9.89 8.96
N ILE A 290 22.20 8.72 9.54
CA ILE A 290 21.34 7.54 9.32
C ILE A 290 19.95 7.81 9.89
N VAL A 291 19.87 8.34 11.12
CA VAL A 291 18.61 8.72 11.76
C VAL A 291 17.90 9.82 10.97
N PHE A 292 18.64 10.82 10.48
CA PHE A 292 18.06 11.90 9.67
C PHE A 292 17.43 11.41 8.37
N ASN A 293 18.12 10.53 7.63
CA ASN A 293 17.56 9.92 6.42
C ASN A 293 16.32 9.08 6.71
N GLY A 294 16.33 8.31 7.81
CA GLY A 294 15.16 7.54 8.24
C GLY A 294 13.97 8.43 8.60
N ILE A 295 14.23 9.55 9.29
CA ILE A 295 13.22 10.57 9.58
C ILE A 295 12.69 11.16 8.27
N LEU A 296 13.55 11.59 7.34
CA LEU A 296 13.16 12.18 6.06
C LEU A 296 12.25 11.25 5.25
N LEU A 297 12.61 9.96 5.15
CA LEU A 297 11.78 8.96 4.49
C LEU A 297 10.42 8.80 5.17
N SER A 298 10.40 8.84 6.50
CA SER A 298 9.16 8.76 7.29
C SER A 298 8.25 9.96 7.04
N VAL A 299 8.80 11.19 7.00
CA VAL A 299 8.02 12.39 6.71
C VAL A 299 7.48 12.37 5.29
N LEU A 300 8.29 11.95 4.32
CA LEU A 300 7.83 11.77 2.94
C LEU A 300 6.68 10.76 2.87
N ALA A 301 6.81 9.61 3.52
CA ALA A 301 5.77 8.57 3.54
C ALA A 301 4.46 9.10 4.16
N VAL A 302 4.53 9.78 5.30
CA VAL A 302 3.37 10.36 5.98
C VAL A 302 2.71 11.45 5.12
N THR A 303 3.52 12.30 4.49
CA THR A 303 3.04 13.37 3.60
C THR A 303 2.32 12.79 2.38
N ILE A 304 2.94 11.81 1.71
CA ILE A 304 2.34 11.10 0.57
C ILE A 304 1.03 10.45 0.98
N PHE A 305 1.03 9.72 2.10
CA PHE A 305 -0.15 9.02 2.60
C PHE A 305 -1.29 9.99 2.96
N SER A 306 -0.96 11.10 3.62
CA SER A 306 -1.91 12.15 3.97
C SER A 306 -2.54 12.82 2.75
N ILE A 307 -1.73 13.11 1.71
CA ILE A 307 -2.20 13.67 0.43
C ILE A 307 -3.07 12.65 -0.33
N THR A 308 -2.71 11.37 -0.32
CA THR A 308 -3.48 10.33 -1.03
C THR A 308 -4.85 10.08 -0.40
N GLU A 309 -4.96 10.23 0.93
CA GLU A 309 -6.21 9.98 1.67
C GLU A 309 -7.08 11.23 1.89
N SER A 310 -6.53 12.44 1.76
CA SER A 310 -7.31 13.69 1.89
C SER A 310 -8.20 13.99 0.68
N GLY A 311 -8.10 13.20 -0.39
CA GLY A 311 -8.84 13.41 -1.64
C GLY A 311 -10.33 13.15 -1.52
N LYS A 312 -11.11 14.17 -1.11
CA LYS A 312 -12.55 14.36 -1.40
C LYS A 312 -13.18 15.65 -0.85
N GLU A 313 -12.49 16.42 -0.01
CA GLU A 313 -13.06 17.65 0.56
C GLU A 313 -12.75 18.85 -0.36
N GLU A 314 -13.79 19.48 -0.94
CA GLU A 314 -13.68 20.69 -1.77
C GLU A 314 -13.19 21.94 -1.00
N LYS A 315 -13.06 21.83 0.33
CA LYS A 315 -12.69 22.93 1.22
C LYS A 315 -11.34 22.65 1.89
N LYS A 316 -10.54 23.71 2.02
CA LYS A 316 -9.26 23.70 2.75
C LYS A 316 -9.48 23.17 4.16
N SER A 317 -8.77 22.10 4.50
CA SER A 317 -8.83 21.47 5.83
C SER A 317 -7.66 21.91 6.70
N ILE A 318 -7.78 21.80 8.02
CA ILE A 318 -6.64 21.98 8.95
C ILE A 318 -5.52 20.99 8.62
N SER A 319 -5.88 19.80 8.15
CA SER A 319 -4.95 18.79 7.66
C SER A 319 -4.04 19.34 6.55
N ASP A 320 -4.53 20.30 5.76
CA ASP A 320 -3.75 20.83 4.66
C ASP A 320 -2.61 21.71 5.14
N TYR A 321 -2.87 22.57 6.12
CA TYR A 321 -1.84 23.40 6.74
C TYR A 321 -0.80 22.55 7.48
N ILE A 322 -1.22 21.45 8.13
CA ILE A 322 -0.31 20.50 8.78
C ILE A 322 0.62 19.85 7.75
N ASN A 323 0.07 19.38 6.63
CA ASN A 323 0.88 18.80 5.55
C ASN A 323 1.86 19.81 4.96
N PHE A 324 1.43 21.06 4.75
CA PHE A 324 2.32 22.11 4.30
C PHE A 324 3.47 22.36 5.27
N ALA A 325 3.17 22.44 6.58
CA ALA A 325 4.20 22.61 7.61
C ALA A 325 5.17 21.42 7.67
N LEU A 326 4.66 20.18 7.52
CA LEU A 326 5.47 18.97 7.41
C LEU A 326 6.44 19.03 6.23
N ILE A 327 5.96 19.45 5.06
CA ILE A 327 6.79 19.57 3.85
C ILE A 327 7.90 20.61 4.06
N VAL A 328 7.56 21.79 4.63
CA VAL A 328 8.56 22.82 4.94
C VAL A 328 9.62 22.30 5.90
N LEU A 329 9.20 21.61 6.95
CA LEU A 329 10.11 21.04 7.93
C LEU A 329 10.99 19.93 7.33
N ALA A 330 10.40 19.08 6.49
CA ALA A 330 11.14 18.07 5.73
C ALA A 330 12.20 18.69 4.84
N LEU A 331 11.89 19.78 4.12
CA LEU A 331 12.84 20.48 3.27
C LEU A 331 14.00 21.09 4.07
N ILE A 332 13.73 21.65 5.26
CA ILE A 332 14.78 22.17 6.15
C ILE A 332 15.71 21.03 6.58
N ILE A 333 15.13 19.92 7.03
CA ILE A 333 15.86 18.71 7.47
C ILE A 333 16.70 18.17 6.30
N ASP A 334 16.10 17.98 5.13
CA ASP A 334 16.78 17.48 3.93
C ASP A 334 17.94 18.40 3.50
N SER A 335 17.74 19.72 3.55
CA SER A 335 18.79 20.69 3.22
C SER A 335 19.98 20.60 4.18
N VAL A 336 19.74 20.35 5.46
CA VAL A 336 20.81 20.09 6.45
C VAL A 336 21.53 18.76 6.16
N ALA A 337 20.78 17.70 5.84
CA ALA A 337 21.36 16.40 5.47
C ALA A 337 22.22 16.48 4.21
N LEU A 338 21.72 17.15 3.18
CA LEU A 338 22.44 17.40 1.92
C LEU A 338 23.73 18.18 2.17
N SER A 339 23.66 19.24 2.96
CA SER A 339 24.85 20.03 3.30
C SER A 339 25.89 19.17 4.04
N ALA A 340 25.44 18.33 4.98
CA ALA A 340 26.32 17.44 5.73
C ALA A 340 26.96 16.35 4.85
N ILE A 341 26.21 15.74 3.93
CA ILE A 341 26.76 14.70 3.06
C ILE A 341 27.70 15.28 2.00
N VAL A 342 27.40 16.47 1.45
CA VAL A 342 28.27 17.18 0.51
C VAL A 342 29.60 17.56 1.17
N PHE A 343 29.56 18.10 2.40
CA PHE A 343 30.77 18.38 3.17
C PHE A 343 31.62 17.13 3.38
N ARG A 344 30.98 16.00 3.69
CA ARG A 344 31.69 14.72 3.84
C ARG A 344 32.25 14.18 2.53
N LEU A 345 31.53 14.36 1.43
CA LEU A 345 31.98 13.95 0.11
C LEU A 345 33.24 14.74 -0.30
N SER A 346 33.28 16.04 -0.03
CA SER A 346 34.46 16.87 -0.32
C SER A 346 35.63 16.59 0.63
N SER A 347 35.34 16.34 1.92
CA SER A 347 36.39 16.22 2.95
C SER A 347 36.98 14.82 3.07
N TYR A 348 36.15 13.79 2.89
CA TYR A 348 36.52 12.39 3.12
C TYR A 348 36.46 11.52 1.86
N GLY A 349 36.21 12.11 0.68
CA GLY A 349 36.15 11.42 -0.60
C GLY A 349 34.82 10.72 -0.91
N ILE A 350 34.79 10.07 -2.08
CA ILE A 350 33.63 9.37 -2.61
C ILE A 350 33.56 7.95 -2.03
N THR A 351 32.41 7.58 -1.48
CA THR A 351 32.11 6.19 -1.07
C THR A 351 30.73 5.79 -1.59
N PRO A 352 30.46 4.48 -1.78
CA PRO A 352 29.17 4.00 -2.28
C PRO A 352 28.02 4.55 -1.42
N ASN A 353 28.12 4.40 -0.11
CA ASN A 353 27.10 4.87 0.82
C ASN A 353 26.86 6.39 0.73
N ARG A 354 27.92 7.21 0.62
CA ARG A 354 27.76 8.67 0.52
C ARG A 354 27.09 9.08 -0.79
N LEU A 355 27.40 8.43 -1.91
CA LEU A 355 26.72 8.69 -3.19
C LEU A 355 25.26 8.28 -3.15
N ALA A 356 24.97 7.11 -2.57
CA ALA A 356 23.62 6.59 -2.45
C ALA A 356 22.72 7.54 -1.66
N VAL A 357 23.22 7.93 -0.48
CA VAL A 357 22.54 8.88 0.41
C VAL A 357 22.39 10.24 -0.25
N SER A 358 23.42 10.75 -0.93
CA SER A 358 23.32 12.04 -1.62
C SER A 358 22.24 12.00 -2.71
N GLY A 359 22.23 10.95 -3.55
CA GLY A 359 21.24 10.85 -4.61
C GLY A 359 19.82 10.71 -4.09
N VAL A 360 19.58 9.91 -3.04
CA VAL A 360 18.22 9.81 -2.47
C VAL A 360 17.76 11.13 -1.85
N ASN A 361 18.63 11.85 -1.14
CA ASN A 361 18.29 13.16 -0.58
C ASN A 361 18.01 14.18 -1.71
N ILE A 362 18.82 14.24 -2.77
CA ILE A 362 18.54 15.12 -3.92
C ILE A 362 17.16 14.82 -4.53
N LEU A 363 16.83 13.55 -4.73
CA LEU A 363 15.54 13.15 -5.29
C LEU A 363 14.37 13.52 -4.37
N ILE A 364 14.51 13.30 -3.07
CA ILE A 364 13.50 13.67 -2.08
C ILE A 364 13.35 15.20 -2.04
N TRP A 365 14.44 15.95 -2.02
CA TRP A 365 14.45 17.40 -1.97
C TRP A 365 13.71 18.03 -3.16
N ILE A 366 14.04 17.60 -4.38
CA ILE A 366 13.36 18.09 -5.60
C ILE A 366 11.87 17.74 -5.58
N ASN A 367 11.53 16.50 -5.18
CA ASN A 367 10.14 16.09 -5.06
C ASN A 367 9.38 16.95 -4.03
N LEU A 368 9.94 17.14 -2.84
CA LEU A 368 9.34 17.95 -1.78
C LEU A 368 9.15 19.41 -2.20
N ILE A 369 10.08 20.00 -2.94
CA ILE A 369 9.91 21.34 -3.52
C ILE A 369 8.73 21.35 -4.48
N TRP A 370 8.63 20.36 -5.37
CA TRP A 370 7.54 20.30 -6.32
C TRP A 370 6.18 20.16 -5.62
N ILE A 371 6.09 19.26 -4.63
CA ILE A 371 4.90 19.09 -3.79
C ILE A 371 4.58 20.42 -3.09
N MET A 372 5.57 21.09 -2.48
CA MET A 372 5.40 22.38 -1.81
C MET A 372 4.85 23.46 -2.74
N ILE A 373 5.38 23.58 -3.96
CA ILE A 373 4.91 24.56 -4.95
C ILE A 373 3.46 24.27 -5.35
N SER A 374 3.13 23.01 -5.63
CA SER A 374 1.74 22.60 -5.91
C SER A 374 0.81 22.92 -4.75
N TYR A 375 1.27 22.68 -3.51
CA TYR A 375 0.54 22.97 -2.28
C TYR A 375 0.29 24.45 -2.06
N LEU A 376 1.31 25.27 -2.28
CA LEU A 376 1.23 26.73 -2.16
C LEU A 376 0.26 27.31 -3.20
N GLY A 377 0.24 26.74 -4.42
CA GLY A 377 -0.74 27.09 -5.45
C GLY A 377 -2.17 26.74 -5.05
N TYR A 378 -2.39 25.55 -4.46
CA TYR A 378 -3.69 25.13 -3.94
C TYR A 378 -4.18 26.02 -2.79
N LEU A 379 -3.32 26.30 -1.80
CA LEU A 379 -3.64 27.20 -0.68
C LEU A 379 -3.96 28.63 -1.14
N ARG A 380 -3.39 29.06 -2.27
CA ARG A 380 -3.67 30.37 -2.91
C ARG A 380 -4.88 30.34 -3.87
N ASN A 381 -5.65 29.24 -3.92
CA ASN A 381 -6.77 29.02 -4.86
C ASN A 381 -6.36 29.11 -6.35
N LYS A 382 -5.10 28.85 -6.69
CA LYS A 382 -4.60 28.92 -8.07
C LYS A 382 -4.53 27.58 -8.78
N ASN A 383 -4.42 26.47 -8.04
CA ASN A 383 -4.26 25.12 -8.58
C ASN A 383 -5.36 24.18 -8.08
N ASP A 384 -5.77 23.22 -8.92
CA ASP A 384 -6.65 22.09 -8.56
C ASP A 384 -5.90 21.15 -7.58
N PRO A 385 -6.57 20.59 -6.54
CA PRO A 385 -6.03 19.49 -5.72
C PRO A 385 -5.28 18.40 -6.48
N ARG A 386 -5.71 18.11 -7.72
CA ARG A 386 -5.07 17.15 -8.63
C ARG A 386 -3.61 17.47 -8.92
N ALA A 387 -3.21 18.75 -8.91
CA ALA A 387 -1.83 19.16 -9.14
C ALA A 387 -0.87 18.69 -8.03
N ILE A 388 -1.37 18.54 -6.78
CA ILE A 388 -0.59 18.00 -5.66
C ILE A 388 -0.40 16.49 -5.82
N GLN A 389 -1.48 15.78 -6.17
CA GLN A 389 -1.47 14.35 -6.43
C GLN A 389 -0.55 13.98 -7.60
N ASP A 390 -0.55 14.80 -8.65
CA ASP A 390 0.36 14.66 -9.79
C ASP A 390 1.82 14.83 -9.39
N ALA A 391 2.15 15.81 -8.55
CA ALA A 391 3.53 16.03 -8.09
C ALA A 391 4.06 14.80 -7.34
N VAL A 392 3.24 14.22 -6.46
CA VAL A 392 3.59 13.00 -5.70
C VAL A 392 3.77 11.80 -6.63
N THR A 393 2.84 11.57 -7.56
CA THR A 393 2.82 10.37 -8.39
C THR A 393 3.82 10.40 -9.55
N LYS A 394 4.22 11.59 -10.03
CA LYS A 394 5.22 11.74 -11.09
C LYS A 394 6.62 11.34 -10.67
N TYR A 395 6.96 11.47 -9.39
CA TYR A 395 8.27 11.09 -8.86
C TYR A 395 8.43 9.59 -8.58
N LEU A 396 7.33 8.84 -8.51
CA LEU A 396 7.36 7.42 -8.19
C LEU A 396 8.27 6.58 -9.12
N PRO A 397 8.20 6.72 -10.47
CA PRO A 397 9.12 6.02 -11.36
C PRO A 397 10.59 6.47 -11.19
N VAL A 398 10.83 7.72 -10.81
CA VAL A 398 12.18 8.26 -10.60
C VAL A 398 12.85 7.58 -9.41
N TYR A 399 12.11 7.38 -8.31
CA TYR A 399 12.61 6.59 -7.18
C TYR A 399 12.92 5.14 -7.57
N GLY A 400 12.08 4.53 -8.41
CA GLY A 400 12.32 3.19 -8.95
C GLY A 400 13.58 3.09 -9.81
N LEU A 401 13.80 4.07 -10.68
CA LEU A 401 15.00 4.14 -11.52
C LEU A 401 16.27 4.34 -10.68
N TRP A 402 16.21 5.17 -9.63
CA TRP A 402 17.32 5.33 -8.69
C TRP A 402 17.61 4.04 -7.94
N ALA A 403 16.57 3.36 -7.44
CA ALA A 403 16.71 2.07 -6.79
C ALA A 403 17.33 1.02 -7.73
N ALA A 404 16.91 0.99 -9.00
CA ALA A 404 17.50 0.12 -10.02
C ALA A 404 18.99 0.46 -10.23
N PHE A 405 19.32 1.73 -10.42
CA PHE A 405 20.69 2.20 -10.62
C PHE A 405 21.61 1.80 -9.46
N VAL A 406 21.17 2.04 -8.22
CA VAL A 406 21.94 1.65 -7.04
C VAL A 406 22.08 0.13 -6.94
N THR A 407 21.01 -0.62 -7.22
CA THR A 407 21.03 -2.09 -7.14
C THR A 407 22.00 -2.71 -8.14
N PHE A 408 21.95 -2.29 -9.41
CA PHE A 408 22.69 -2.95 -10.49
C PHE A 408 24.07 -2.34 -10.78
N THR A 409 24.28 -1.06 -10.48
CA THR A 409 25.53 -0.36 -10.85
C THR A 409 26.53 -0.31 -9.71
N PHE A 410 26.10 -0.14 -8.45
CA PHE A 410 27.06 0.11 -7.36
C PHE A 410 27.97 -1.10 -7.09
N PRO A 411 27.48 -2.35 -7.02
CA PRO A 411 28.36 -3.50 -6.83
C PRO A 411 29.36 -3.75 -7.98
N LEU A 412 29.11 -3.19 -9.17
CA LEU A 412 30.01 -3.31 -10.33
C LEU A 412 31.10 -2.24 -10.33
N VAL A 413 30.78 -1.05 -9.79
CA VAL A 413 31.67 0.12 -9.80
C VAL A 413 32.52 0.20 -8.53
N PHE A 414 32.02 -0.32 -7.40
CA PHE A 414 32.63 -0.25 -6.07
C PHE A 414 32.71 -1.63 -5.41
#